data_AF-A0A1Z2SH66-F1
#
_entry.id   AF-A0A1Z2SH66-F1
#
_cell.length_a   1.000
_cell.length_b   1.000
_cell.length_c   1.000
_cell.angle_alpha   90.00
_cell.angle_beta   90.00
_cell.angle_gamma   90.00
#
_symmetry.space_group_name_H-M   'P 1'
#
loop_
_entity.id
_entity.type
_entity.pdbx_description
1 polymer ?
#
loop_
_entity_poly.entity_id
_entity_poly.type
_entity_poly.pdbx_seq_one_letter_code
_entity_poly.pdbx_strand_id
1 'polypeptide(L)'
;MVNNVSVGRQQIRIRLLALSCGLLIFSGVMSFVKEAMWIWTVPFAVIILLYALIAPMKLQFVIKAFDKIHALIGKGLFWVLFFIFITPLSWLLRLFRPKLLPLKIDKHLSSYWGEPEKDAITSDDFKKQF
;
A
#
# COMPACT_ATOMS: atom_id res chain seq x y z
N MET A 1 6.13 20.94 4.65
CA MET A 1 7.46 20.99 4.04
C MET A 1 7.83 19.57 3.60
N VAL A 2 8.00 19.34 2.29
CA VAL A 2 8.54 18.06 1.80
C VAL A 2 10.05 18.17 1.98
N ASN A 3 10.59 17.46 2.97
CA ASN A 3 12.03 17.43 3.21
C ASN A 3 12.71 16.87 1.97
N ASN A 4 13.58 17.67 1.37
CA ASN A 4 14.32 17.36 0.16
C ASN A 4 15.50 16.45 0.55
N VAL A 5 15.19 15.21 0.97
CA VAL A 5 16.21 14.21 1.29
C VAL A 5 17.02 13.98 0.01
N SER A 6 18.34 14.09 0.10
CA SER A 6 19.23 13.85 -1.02
C SER A 6 19.20 12.36 -1.36
N VAL A 7 18.35 12.00 -2.32
CA VAL A 7 18.22 10.62 -2.80
C VAL A 7 19.52 10.22 -3.51
N GLY A 8 20.13 9.11 -3.10
CA GLY A 8 21.36 8.61 -3.71
C GLY A 8 21.15 8.26 -5.19
N ARG A 9 22.18 8.46 -6.03
CA ARG A 9 22.13 8.16 -7.49
C ARG A 9 21.58 6.78 -7.82
N GLN A 10 21.92 5.77 -7.02
CA GLN A 10 21.46 4.39 -7.20
C GLN A 10 19.95 4.25 -6.99
N GLN A 11 19.38 4.92 -5.99
CA GLN A 11 17.94 4.88 -5.72
C GLN A 11 17.15 5.58 -6.84
N ILE A 12 17.67 6.69 -7.38
CA ILE A 12 17.07 7.37 -8.54
C ILE A 12 17.02 6.43 -9.74
N ARG A 13 18.11 5.71 -10.02
CA ARG A 13 18.16 4.70 -11.11
C ARG A 13 17.13 3.61 -10.92
N ILE A 14 17.06 2.99 -9.73
CA ILE A 14 16.11 1.91 -9.45
C ILE A 14 14.67 2.39 -9.64
N ARG A 15 14.33 3.59 -9.15
CA ARG A 15 12.99 4.17 -9.32
C ARG A 15 12.64 4.45 -10.79
N LEU A 16 13.58 4.96 -11.57
CA LEU A 16 13.37 5.20 -13.01
C LEU A 16 13.22 3.89 -13.79
N LEU A 17 14.02 2.87 -13.47
CA LEU A 17 13.91 1.55 -14.09
C LEU A 17 12.55 0.91 -13.76
N ALA A 18 12.13 0.96 -12.49
CA ALA A 18 10.81 0.49 -12.06
C ALA A 18 9.68 1.22 -12.81
N LEU A 19 9.77 2.54 -12.97
CA LEU A 19 8.81 3.33 -13.75
C LEU A 19 8.75 2.87 -15.21
N SER A 20 9.90 2.71 -15.88
CA SER A 20 9.94 2.24 -17.27
C SER A 20 9.39 0.83 -17.42
N CYS A 21 9.70 -0.06 -16.48
CA CYS A 21 9.17 -1.43 -16.48
C CYS A 21 7.65 -1.43 -16.31
N GLY A 22 7.12 -0.64 -15.36
CA GLY A 22 5.69 -0.47 -15.17
C GLY A 22 4.99 0.08 -16.42
N LEU A 23 5.57 1.07 -17.10
CA LEU A 23 5.04 1.61 -18.36
C LEU A 23 5.06 0.58 -19.50
N LEU A 24 6.10 -0.26 -19.59
CA LEU A 24 6.15 -1.33 -20.58
C LEU A 24 5.07 -2.39 -20.32
N ILE A 25 4.88 -2.80 -19.07
CA ILE A 25 3.82 -3.75 -18.70
C ILE A 25 2.45 -3.15 -19.01
N PHE A 26 2.20 -1.90 -18.60
CA PHE A 26 0.95 -1.20 -18.88
C PHE A 26 0.69 -1.08 -20.38
N SER A 27 1.71 -0.74 -21.16
CA SER A 27 1.62 -0.67 -22.62
C SER A 27 1.34 -2.04 -23.24
N GLY A 28 1.93 -3.11 -22.70
CA GLY A 28 1.66 -4.48 -23.13
C GLY A 28 0.21 -4.88 -22.87
N VAL A 29 -0.32 -4.58 -21.69
CA VAL A 29 -1.74 -4.81 -21.34
C VAL A 29 -2.66 -4.04 -22.31
N MET A 30 -2.37 -2.76 -22.58
CA MET A 30 -3.16 -1.95 -23.52
C MET A 30 -3.13 -2.49 -24.96
N SER A 31 -2.02 -3.10 -25.37
CA SER A 31 -1.93 -3.77 -26.68
C SER A 31 -2.93 -4.94 -26.80
N PHE A 32 -3.15 -5.70 -25.72
CA PHE A 32 -4.14 -6.79 -25.71
C PHE A 32 -5.60 -6.30 -25.78
N VAL A 33 -5.88 -5.10 -25.28
CA VAL A 33 -7.22 -4.48 -25.32
C VAL A 33 -7.51 -3.81 -26.67
N LYS A 34 -6.58 -3.88 -27.64
CA LYS A 34 -6.63 -3.23 -28.96
C LYS A 34 -6.76 -1.70 -28.90
N GLU A 35 -6.37 -1.07 -27.79
CA GLU A 35 -6.39 0.38 -27.70
C GLU A 35 -5.20 0.99 -28.43
N ALA A 36 -5.44 1.92 -29.36
CA ALA A 36 -4.38 2.57 -30.15
C ALA A 36 -3.35 3.35 -29.29
N MET A 37 -3.60 3.53 -27.99
CA MET A 37 -2.67 4.18 -27.07
C MET A 37 -1.32 3.47 -26.94
N TRP A 38 -1.26 2.15 -27.18
CA TRP A 38 0.00 1.39 -27.05
C TRP A 38 1.12 1.91 -27.97
N ILE A 39 0.74 2.45 -29.14
CA ILE A 39 1.68 2.99 -30.14
C ILE A 39 2.48 4.18 -29.59
N TRP A 40 1.88 4.96 -28.70
CA TRP A 40 2.52 6.13 -28.09
C TRP A 40 3.21 5.78 -26.77
N THR A 41 2.67 4.83 -26.01
CA THR A 41 3.22 4.46 -24.71
C THR A 41 4.50 3.64 -24.81
N VAL A 42 4.65 2.77 -25.82
CA VAL A 42 5.89 2.00 -26.05
C VAL A 42 7.11 2.91 -26.29
N PRO A 43 7.13 3.80 -27.30
CA PRO A 43 8.30 4.64 -27.55
C PRO A 43 8.59 5.56 -26.37
N PHE A 44 7.56 6.04 -25.68
CA PHE A 44 7.72 6.84 -24.47
C PHE A 44 8.42 6.05 -23.34
N ALA A 45 8.02 4.80 -23.10
CA ALA A 45 8.64 3.93 -22.10
C ALA A 45 10.10 3.62 -22.45
N VAL A 46 10.40 3.37 -23.73
CA VAL A 46 11.76 3.11 -24.22
C VAL A 46 12.66 4.33 -24.04
N ILE A 47 12.17 5.54 -24.36
CA ILE A 47 12.92 6.79 -24.15
C ILE A 47 13.27 6.96 -22.66
N ILE A 48 12.29 6.78 -21.76
CA ILE A 48 12.53 6.87 -20.32
C ILE A 48 13.55 5.84 -19.86
N LEU A 49 13.46 4.61 -20.36
CA LEU A 49 14.40 3.53 -20.03
C LEU A 49 15.84 3.85 -20.47
N LEU A 50 16.03 4.37 -21.68
CA LEU A 50 17.34 4.80 -22.17
C LEU A 50 17.90 5.95 -21.33
N TYR A 51 17.06 6.94 -20.97
CA TYR A 51 17.45 8.02 -20.08
C TYR A 51 17.80 7.55 -18.66
N ALA A 52 17.08 6.54 -18.15
CA ALA A 52 17.36 5.93 -16.85
C ALA A 52 18.75 5.28 -16.80
N LEU A 53 19.18 4.66 -17.92
CA LEU A 53 20.49 4.03 -18.06
C LEU A 53 21.62 5.07 -18.22
N ILE A 54 21.46 6.03 -19.15
CA ILE A 54 22.53 6.95 -19.54
C ILE A 54 22.70 8.08 -18.50
N ALA A 55 21.62 8.75 -18.11
CA ALA A 55 21.68 9.99 -17.35
C ALA A 55 20.51 10.16 -16.36
N PRO A 56 20.42 9.32 -15.30
CA PRO A 56 19.33 9.34 -14.34
C PRO A 56 19.20 10.68 -13.59
N MET A 57 20.31 11.42 -13.43
CA MET A 57 20.32 12.70 -12.73
C MET A 57 19.51 13.78 -13.46
N LYS A 58 19.42 13.72 -14.80
CA LYS A 58 18.61 14.68 -15.57
C LYS A 58 17.11 14.45 -15.36
N LEU A 59 16.71 13.20 -15.15
CA LEU A 59 15.31 12.81 -14.91
C LEU A 59 14.87 12.89 -13.44
N GLN A 60 15.70 13.40 -12.53
CA GLN A 60 15.34 13.54 -11.12
C GLN A 60 14.08 14.40 -10.90
N PHE A 61 13.83 15.38 -11.79
CA PHE A 61 12.65 16.24 -11.70
C PHE A 61 11.35 15.44 -11.89
N VAL A 62 11.36 14.45 -12.78
CA VAL A 62 10.21 13.58 -13.04
C VAL A 62 9.85 12.81 -11.77
N ILE A 63 10.82 12.18 -11.12
CA ILE A 63 10.59 11.45 -9.85
C ILE A 63 10.04 12.39 -8.78
N LYS A 64 10.62 13.58 -8.62
CA LYS A 64 10.12 14.57 -7.64
C LYS A 64 8.70 15.03 -7.94
N ALA A 65 8.32 15.16 -9.21
CA ALA A 65 6.96 15.48 -9.61
C ALA A 65 6.00 14.34 -9.24
N PHE A 66 6.37 13.09 -9.55
CA PHE A 66 5.61 11.90 -9.14
C PHE A 66 5.48 11.79 -7.62
N ASP A 67 6.54 12.03 -6.85
CA ASP A 67 6.49 12.00 -5.38
C ASP A 67 5.52 13.06 -4.83
N LYS A 68 5.47 14.25 -5.43
CA LYS A 68 4.49 15.29 -5.05
C LYS A 68 3.06 14.87 -5.36
N ILE A 69 2.83 14.32 -6.54
CA ILE A 69 1.50 13.82 -6.95
C ILE A 69 1.07 12.69 -6.02
N HIS A 70 1.95 11.74 -5.76
CA HIS A 70 1.68 10.61 -4.87
C HIS A 70 1.39 11.08 -3.45
N ALA A 71 2.12 12.07 -2.93
CA ALA A 71 1.83 12.66 -1.62
C ALA A 71 0.48 13.38 -1.57
N LEU A 72 0.05 14.00 -2.67
CA LEU A 72 -1.27 14.64 -2.77
C LEU A 72 -2.38 13.58 -2.79
N ILE A 73 -2.25 12.57 -3.66
CA ILE A 73 -3.21 11.48 -3.81
C ILE A 73 -3.30 10.68 -2.52
N GLY A 74 -2.17 10.34 -1.89
CA GLY A 74 -2.14 9.55 -0.67
C GLY A 74 -2.96 10.19 0.45
N LYS A 75 -2.84 11.50 0.65
CA LYS A 75 -3.66 12.23 1.64
C LYS A 75 -5.15 12.15 1.34
N GLY A 76 -5.52 12.37 0.08
CA GLY A 76 -6.93 12.27 -0.35
C GLY A 76 -7.48 10.86 -0.21
N LEU A 77 -6.71 9.86 -0.64
CA LEU A 77 -7.09 8.46 -0.59
C LEU A 77 -7.28 7.98 0.85
N PHE A 78 -6.37 8.31 1.76
CA PHE A 78 -6.52 7.95 3.18
C PHE A 78 -7.72 8.65 3.82
N TRP A 79 -7.97 9.90 3.47
CA TRP A 79 -9.15 10.62 3.92
C TRP A 79 -10.44 9.93 3.44
N VAL A 80 -10.52 9.62 2.14
CA VAL A 80 -11.65 8.89 1.55
C VAL A 80 -11.82 7.52 2.20
N LEU A 81 -10.75 6.74 2.33
CA LEU A 81 -10.78 5.41 2.94
C LEU A 81 -11.34 5.49 4.38
N PHE A 82 -10.86 6.45 5.15
CA PHE A 82 -11.25 6.58 6.55
C PHE A 82 -12.70 7.06 6.72
N PHE A 83 -13.09 8.12 6.01
CA PHE A 83 -14.41 8.72 6.21
C PHE A 83 -15.52 8.01 5.45
N ILE A 84 -15.25 7.42 4.29
CA ILE A 84 -16.27 6.75 3.46
C ILE A 84 -16.39 5.27 3.77
N PHE A 85 -15.31 4.59 4.17
CA PHE A 85 -15.37 3.15 4.42
C PHE A 85 -15.28 2.83 5.92
N ILE A 86 -14.20 3.26 6.59
CA ILE A 86 -13.92 2.84 7.97
C ILE A 86 -14.94 3.44 8.96
N THR A 87 -15.23 4.73 8.84
CA THR A 87 -16.14 5.44 9.76
C THR A 87 -17.57 4.90 9.72
N PRO A 88 -18.23 4.77 8.55
CA PRO A 88 -19.58 4.21 8.51
C PRO A 88 -19.58 2.72 8.88
N LEU A 89 -18.53 1.95 8.55
CA LEU A 89 -18.42 0.57 9.01
C LEU A 89 -18.34 0.48 10.54
N SER A 90 -17.62 1.40 11.18
CA SER A 90 -17.53 1.46 12.65
C SER A 90 -18.90 1.82 13.27
N TRP A 91 -19.64 2.73 12.65
CA TRP A 91 -21.00 3.06 13.08
C TRP A 91 -21.96 1.89 12.88
N LEU A 92 -21.85 1.18 11.76
CA LEU A 92 -22.62 -0.02 11.46
C LEU A 92 -22.36 -1.09 12.53
N LEU A 93 -21.10 -1.39 12.83
CA LEU A 93 -20.70 -2.31 13.91
C LEU A 93 -21.25 -1.86 15.27
N ARG A 94 -21.28 -0.55 15.54
CA ARG A 94 -21.85 -0.03 16.78
C ARG A 94 -23.37 -0.14 16.85
N LEU A 95 -24.07 -0.06 15.71
CA LEU A 95 -25.52 -0.19 15.63
C LEU A 95 -25.95 -1.64 15.77
N PHE A 96 -25.31 -2.56 15.03
CA PHE A 96 -25.64 -3.98 15.10
C PHE A 96 -25.08 -4.67 16.34
N ARG A 97 -24.13 -4.05 17.05
CA ARG A 97 -23.44 -4.58 18.24
C ARG A 97 -23.22 -6.10 18.17
N PRO A 98 -22.57 -6.62 17.11
CA PRO A 98 -22.17 -8.01 17.13
C PRO A 98 -21.32 -8.21 18.40
N LYS A 99 -21.54 -9.31 19.14
CA LYS A 99 -20.80 -9.67 20.36
C LYS A 99 -19.34 -10.04 20.02
N LEU A 100 -18.62 -9.16 19.32
CA LEU A 100 -17.23 -9.34 18.94
C LEU A 100 -16.31 -9.21 20.16
N LEU A 101 -16.67 -8.31 21.08
CA LEU A 101 -15.94 -8.06 22.32
C LEU A 101 -16.96 -7.84 23.45
N PRO A 102 -16.81 -8.50 24.61
CA PRO A 102 -17.62 -8.21 25.78
C PRO A 102 -17.20 -6.83 26.34
N LEU A 103 -17.92 -5.77 25.95
CA LEU A 103 -17.66 -4.41 26.47
C LEU A 103 -18.09 -4.20 27.93
N LYS A 104 -18.83 -5.15 28.52
CA LYS A 104 -19.20 -5.13 29.92
C LYS A 104 -18.30 -6.08 30.69
N ILE A 105 -17.70 -5.57 31.75
CA ILE A 105 -17.00 -6.40 32.74
C ILE A 105 -18.05 -7.25 33.43
N ASP A 106 -18.00 -8.56 33.20
CA ASP A 106 -18.83 -9.52 33.92
C ASP A 106 -18.22 -9.72 35.31
N LYS A 107 -18.98 -9.38 36.35
CA LYS A 107 -18.54 -9.55 37.75
C LYS A 107 -18.58 -11.01 38.20
N HIS A 108 -19.18 -11.90 37.39
CA HIS A 108 -19.23 -13.33 37.66
C HIS A 108 -18.07 -14.09 37.00
N LEU A 109 -17.31 -13.47 36.11
CA LEU A 109 -16.08 -14.05 35.58
C LEU A 109 -14.92 -13.83 36.55
N SER A 110 -14.20 -14.90 36.86
CA SER A 110 -13.03 -14.88 37.75
C SER A 110 -11.83 -14.16 37.15
N SER A 111 -11.81 -13.96 35.83
CA SER A 111 -10.71 -13.38 35.07
C SER A 111 -11.20 -12.62 33.83
N TYR A 112 -10.41 -11.62 33.41
CA TYR A 112 -10.59 -10.92 32.13
C TYR A 112 -10.49 -11.89 30.93
N TRP A 113 -9.60 -12.87 31.06
CA TRP A 113 -9.54 -14.00 30.15
C TRP A 113 -10.64 -14.96 30.56
N GLY A 114 -11.58 -15.24 29.65
CA GLY A 114 -12.62 -16.26 29.88
C GLY A 114 -12.01 -17.63 30.15
N GLU A 115 -12.85 -18.64 30.34
CA GLU A 115 -12.37 -20.01 30.53
C GLU A 115 -11.49 -20.42 29.33
N PRO A 116 -10.25 -20.89 29.58
CA PRO A 116 -9.40 -21.36 28.51
C PRO A 116 -10.11 -22.52 27.80
N GLU A 117 -9.98 -22.59 26.48
CA GLU A 117 -10.59 -23.66 25.67
C GLU A 117 -10.07 -25.06 26.05
N LYS A 118 -8.99 -25.13 26.84
CA LYS A 118 -8.42 -26.37 27.40
C LYS A 118 -8.09 -26.19 28.88
N ASP A 119 -8.49 -27.17 29.68
CA ASP A 119 -8.18 -27.23 31.12
C ASP A 119 -6.70 -27.55 31.41
N ALA A 120 -5.98 -28.14 30.45
CA ALA A 120 -4.59 -28.56 30.61
C ALA A 120 -3.70 -28.07 29.48
N ILE A 121 -2.65 -27.32 29.85
CA ILE A 121 -1.60 -26.88 28.95
C ILE A 121 -0.68 -28.08 28.68
N THR A 122 -0.60 -28.53 27.42
CA THR A 122 0.27 -29.64 27.02
C THR A 122 1.60 -29.10 26.49
N SER A 123 2.68 -29.89 26.61
CA SER A 123 4.00 -29.55 26.06
C SER A 123 3.97 -29.20 24.56
N ASP A 124 2.99 -29.71 23.81
CA ASP A 124 2.80 -29.42 22.39
C ASP A 124 2.22 -28.02 22.11
N ASP A 125 1.54 -27.40 23.07
CA ASP A 125 0.99 -26.04 22.90
C ASP A 125 2.14 -24.98 22.83
N PHE A 126 3.28 -25.26 23.47
CA PHE A 126 4.46 -24.39 23.44
C PHE A 126 5.25 -24.43 22.12
N LYS A 127 5.04 -25.46 21.29
CA LYS A 127 5.74 -25.60 20.00
C LYS A 127 5.27 -24.61 18.93
N LYS A 128 4.14 -23.92 19.15
CA LYS A 128 3.54 -22.98 18.18
C LYS A 128 3.76 -21.51 18.55
N GLN A 129 4.44 -21.23 19.66
CA GLN A 129 4.62 -19.87 20.18
C GLN A 129 5.93 -19.20 19.69
N PHE A 130 6.86 -19.98 19.14
CA PHE A 130 8.13 -19.53 18.57
C PHE A 130 8.24 -20.00 17.11
#